data_AF-A0A1Q8EEJ8-F1
#
_entry.id   AF-A0A1Q8EEJ8-F1
#
_cell.length_a   1.000
_cell.length_b   1.000
_cell.length_c   1.000
_cell.angle_alpha   90.00
_cell.angle_beta   90.00
_cell.angle_gamma   90.00
#
_symmetry.space_group_name_H-M   'P 1'
#
loop_
_entity.id
_entity.type
_entity.pdbx_description
1 polymer ?
#
loop_
_entity_poly.entity_id
_entity_poly.type
_entity_poly.pdbx_seq_one_letter_code
_entity_poly.pdbx_strand_id
1 'polypeptide(L)'
;MNITQILKAIEQTDYCDAQILDFEIKYLGDEANLFIESYESEDSKKFCWKISFLRCAKVNYETDASWVTESQGTKILWRTEAVKTLKDGQLLGYSGHDIQIVNTDDNFYESKVILANMSINIVCQDIEVSKVLIADQHFFWDEN
;
A
#
# COMPACT_ATOMS: atom_id res chain seq x y z
N MET A 1 17.11 6.18 6.56
CA MET A 1 18.06 5.07 6.25
C MET A 1 18.84 5.38 4.95
N ASN A 2 19.93 4.67 4.59
CA ASN A 2 20.48 4.80 3.23
C ASN A 2 19.62 4.00 2.22
N ILE A 3 19.60 4.40 0.94
CA ILE A 3 18.68 3.80 -0.06
C ILE A 3 18.82 2.27 -0.19
N THR A 4 20.05 1.74 -0.11
CA THR A 4 20.30 0.29 -0.20
C THR A 4 19.67 -0.46 0.98
N GLN A 5 19.73 0.10 2.18
CA GLN A 5 19.08 -0.48 3.36
C GLN A 5 17.56 -0.43 3.25
N ILE A 6 17.00 0.65 2.70
CA ILE A 6 15.56 0.80 2.48
C ILE A 6 15.08 -0.28 1.51
N LEU A 7 15.74 -0.39 0.35
CA LEU A 7 15.39 -1.39 -0.67
C LEU A 7 15.45 -2.81 -0.10
N LYS A 8 16.51 -3.14 0.63
CA LYS A 8 16.65 -4.46 1.28
C LYS A 8 15.54 -4.72 2.29
N ALA A 9 15.15 -3.71 3.07
CA ALA A 9 14.06 -3.86 4.05
C ALA A 9 12.70 -4.04 3.36
N ILE A 10 12.47 -3.41 2.21
CA ILE A 10 11.26 -3.60 1.41
C ILE A 10 11.25 -4.98 0.76
N GLU A 11 12.36 -5.45 0.21
CA GLU A 11 12.47 -6.82 -0.33
C GLU A 11 12.14 -7.88 0.74
N GLN A 12 12.51 -7.64 2.01
CA GLN A 12 12.18 -8.53 3.12
C GLN A 12 10.68 -8.60 3.45
N THR A 13 9.88 -7.65 2.98
CA THR A 13 8.42 -7.70 3.16
C THR A 13 7.75 -8.72 2.26
N ASP A 14 8.45 -9.24 1.24
CA ASP A 14 7.92 -10.15 0.23
C ASP A 14 6.62 -9.61 -0.41
N TYR A 15 6.62 -8.32 -0.75
CA TYR A 15 5.42 -7.59 -1.15
C TYR A 15 4.80 -8.07 -2.48
N CYS A 16 5.54 -8.83 -3.29
CA CYS A 16 5.07 -9.30 -4.58
C CYS A 16 4.00 -10.36 -4.36
N ASP A 17 2.81 -10.14 -4.92
CA ASP A 17 1.58 -10.90 -4.69
C ASP A 17 1.02 -10.85 -3.25
N ALA A 18 1.68 -10.15 -2.33
CA ALA A 18 1.19 -9.89 -0.97
C ALA A 18 -0.04 -9.01 -0.97
N GLN A 19 -1.04 -9.42 -0.18
CA GLN A 19 -2.20 -8.60 0.12
C GLN A 19 -1.78 -7.30 0.78
N ILE A 20 -2.22 -6.18 0.20
CA ILE A 20 -2.18 -4.88 0.84
C ILE A 20 -3.38 -4.78 1.77
N LEU A 21 -3.09 -4.48 3.04
CA LEU A 21 -4.07 -4.43 4.11
C LEU A 21 -4.72 -3.05 4.20
N ASP A 22 -3.93 -1.98 4.02
CA ASP A 22 -4.41 -0.60 3.97
C ASP A 22 -3.35 0.36 3.38
N PHE A 23 -3.80 1.54 2.95
CA PHE A 23 -2.95 2.68 2.62
C PHE A 23 -3.51 3.95 3.28
N GLU A 24 -2.84 4.39 4.35
CA GLU A 24 -3.32 5.46 5.20
C GLU A 24 -2.52 6.74 5.02
N ILE A 25 -3.22 7.88 5.09
CA ILE A 25 -2.60 9.21 5.16
C ILE A 25 -2.83 9.79 6.56
N LYS A 26 -1.76 10.08 7.29
CA LYS A 26 -1.78 10.59 8.68
C LYS A 26 -1.17 11.98 8.78
N TYR A 27 -1.43 12.63 9.93
CA TYR A 27 -0.86 13.92 10.30
C TYR A 27 -0.96 14.99 9.21
N LEU A 28 -2.17 15.21 8.70
CA LEU A 28 -2.47 16.19 7.64
C LEU A 28 -1.75 15.94 6.31
N GLY A 29 -1.35 14.69 6.04
CA GLY A 29 -0.62 14.34 4.82
C GLY A 29 0.89 14.28 4.99
N ASP A 30 1.42 14.56 6.18
CA ASP A 30 2.86 14.49 6.45
C ASP A 30 3.38 13.05 6.43
N GLU A 31 2.53 12.07 6.74
CA GLU A 31 2.90 10.66 6.68
C GLU A 31 1.94 9.86 5.81
N ALA A 32 2.49 8.95 5.00
CA ALA A 32 1.74 7.92 4.31
C ALA A 32 2.21 6.55 4.80
N ASN A 33 1.28 5.63 5.05
CA ASN A 33 1.60 4.30 5.58
C ASN A 33 0.99 3.23 4.69
N LEU A 34 1.81 2.31 4.19
CA LEU A 34 1.38 1.14 3.44
C LEU A 34 1.53 -0.09 4.33
N PHE A 35 0.45 -0.86 4.46
CA PHE A 35 0.41 -2.08 5.25
C PHE A 35 0.32 -3.29 4.34
N ILE A 36 1.22 -4.26 4.54
CA ILE A 36 1.38 -5.43 3.69
C ILE A 36 1.26 -6.67 4.57
N GLU A 37 0.52 -7.67 4.13
CA GLU A 37 0.45 -8.94 4.85
C GLU A 37 1.83 -9.57 5.04
N SER A 38 1.97 -10.39 6.07
CA SER A 38 3.20 -11.15 6.33
C SER A 38 2.92 -12.64 6.08
N TYR A 39 3.75 -13.30 5.28
CA TYR A 39 3.58 -14.73 4.97
C TYR A 39 4.13 -15.70 6.04
N GLU A 40 4.81 -15.19 7.07
CA GLU A 40 5.35 -16.04 8.14
C GLU A 40 4.22 -16.74 8.93
N SER A 41 4.21 -18.07 8.94
CA SER A 41 3.04 -18.91 9.29
C SER A 41 2.49 -18.76 10.71
N GLU A 42 3.32 -18.36 11.68
CA GLU A 42 2.88 -18.10 13.07
C GLU A 42 2.53 -16.63 13.32
N ASP A 43 2.91 -15.75 12.39
CA ASP A 43 2.84 -14.29 12.51
C ASP A 43 1.81 -13.65 11.55
N SER A 44 1.37 -14.34 10.51
CA SER A 44 0.51 -13.80 9.45
C SER A 44 -0.83 -13.23 9.91
N LYS A 45 -1.34 -13.69 11.05
CA LYS A 45 -2.59 -13.18 11.66
C LYS A 45 -2.36 -12.19 12.80
N LYS A 46 -1.11 -12.00 13.22
CA LYS A 46 -0.76 -11.15 14.37
C LYS A 46 -0.01 -9.90 13.94
N PHE A 47 0.86 -10.04 12.96
CA PHE A 47 1.76 -9.01 12.50
C PHE A 47 1.58 -8.77 11.01
N CYS A 48 1.82 -7.54 10.61
CA CYS A 48 1.94 -7.13 9.22
C CYS A 48 3.20 -6.28 9.06
N TRP A 49 3.63 -6.13 7.82
CA TRP A 49 4.66 -5.15 7.47
C TRP A 49 4.03 -3.78 7.30
N LYS A 50 4.72 -2.76 7.79
CA LYS A 50 4.36 -1.36 7.64
C LYS A 50 5.52 -0.62 7.00
N ILE A 51 5.28 -0.02 5.84
CA ILE A 51 6.18 0.95 5.22
C ILE A 51 5.63 2.34 5.53
N SER A 52 6.39 3.13 6.28
CA SER A 52 6.05 4.51 6.65
C SER A 52 6.87 5.47 5.80
N PHE A 53 6.20 6.31 5.02
CA PHE A 53 6.80 7.40 4.27
C PHE A 53 6.63 8.67 5.10
N LEU A 54 7.74 9.29 5.51
CA LEU A 54 7.76 10.35 6.50
C LEU A 54 8.09 11.71 5.87
N ARG A 55 7.47 12.77 6.38
CA ARG A 55 7.65 14.14 5.89
C ARG A 55 7.40 14.21 4.39
N CYS A 56 6.22 13.74 3.99
CA CYS A 56 5.76 13.66 2.62
C CYS A 56 5.59 15.06 2.01
N ALA A 57 6.30 15.33 0.92
CA ALA A 57 6.13 16.54 0.13
C ALA A 57 4.99 16.40 -0.88
N LYS A 58 4.74 15.18 -1.38
CA LYS A 58 3.71 14.89 -2.37
C LYS A 58 3.27 13.44 -2.29
N VAL A 59 1.96 13.22 -2.35
CA VAL A 59 1.34 11.90 -2.52
C VAL A 59 0.32 11.99 -3.63
N ASN A 60 0.44 11.15 -4.66
CA ASN A 60 -0.53 11.03 -5.74
C ASN A 60 -0.90 9.56 -5.91
N TYR A 61 -2.19 9.25 -5.97
CA TYR A 61 -2.64 7.90 -6.23
C TYR A 61 -3.79 7.87 -7.23
N GLU A 62 -3.84 6.79 -7.99
CA GLU A 62 -4.91 6.47 -8.92
C GLU A 62 -5.45 5.10 -8.55
N THR A 63 -6.77 4.94 -8.58
CA THR A 63 -7.44 3.66 -8.27
C THR A 63 -8.33 3.23 -9.42
N ASP A 64 -8.78 1.99 -9.36
CA ASP A 64 -9.78 1.40 -10.24
C ASP A 64 -11.17 2.06 -10.22
N ALA A 65 -11.41 3.07 -9.37
CA ALA A 65 -12.69 3.77 -9.25
C ALA A 65 -13.17 4.38 -10.59
N SER A 66 -12.23 4.80 -11.43
CA SER A 66 -12.52 5.39 -12.75
C SER A 66 -12.38 4.40 -13.90
N TRP A 67 -12.03 3.14 -13.62
CA TRP A 67 -11.84 2.14 -14.67
C TRP A 67 -13.20 1.73 -15.23
N VAL A 68 -13.23 1.57 -16.55
CA VAL A 68 -14.44 1.23 -17.31
C VAL A 68 -14.18 -0.07 -18.04
N THR A 69 -15.12 -1.00 -17.95
CA THR A 69 -15.12 -2.23 -18.73
C THR A 69 -16.31 -2.22 -19.70
N GLU A 70 -16.20 -3.00 -20.78
CA GLU A 70 -17.27 -3.14 -21.77
C GLU A 70 -17.88 -4.53 -21.67
N SER A 71 -19.19 -4.57 -21.45
CA SER A 71 -19.97 -5.80 -21.47
C SER A 71 -21.16 -5.62 -22.39
N GLN A 72 -21.27 -6.50 -23.40
CA GLN A 72 -22.37 -6.49 -24.38
C GLN A 72 -22.59 -5.12 -25.06
N GLY A 73 -21.50 -4.41 -25.40
CA GLY A 73 -21.56 -3.10 -26.06
C GLY A 73 -21.88 -1.92 -25.15
N THR A 74 -21.96 -2.14 -23.83
CA THR A 74 -22.21 -1.09 -22.84
C THR A 74 -20.98 -0.89 -21.95
N LYS A 75 -20.56 0.36 -21.81
CA LYS A 75 -19.51 0.79 -20.89
C LYS A 75 -20.06 0.91 -19.48
N ILE A 76 -19.51 0.14 -18.55
CA ILE A 76 -19.86 0.16 -17.12
C ILE A 76 -18.61 0.37 -16.28
N LEU A 77 -18.76 0.96 -15.09
CA LEU A 77 -17.65 1.08 -14.14
C LEU A 77 -17.20 -0.31 -13.69
N TRP A 78 -15.89 -0.51 -13.61
CA TRP A 78 -15.28 -1.74 -13.12
C TRP A 78 -15.66 -2.00 -11.66
N ARG A 79 -15.54 -0.97 -10.81
CA ARG A 79 -15.93 -1.02 -9.40
C ARG A 79 -17.07 -0.05 -9.12
N THR A 80 -18.17 -0.59 -8.59
CA THR A 80 -19.34 0.18 -8.15
C THR A 80 -19.41 0.32 -6.63
N GLU A 81 -18.78 -0.59 -5.89
CA GLU A 81 -18.82 -0.64 -4.43
C GLU A 81 -17.71 0.18 -3.78
N ALA A 82 -17.99 0.72 -2.59
CA ALA A 82 -16.98 1.38 -1.77
C ALA A 82 -16.05 0.34 -1.15
N VAL A 83 -14.72 0.57 -1.19
CA VAL A 83 -13.73 -0.40 -0.67
C VAL A 83 -13.99 -0.77 0.79
N LYS A 84 -14.42 0.21 1.60
CA LYS A 84 -14.75 -0.01 3.03
C LYS A 84 -15.88 -1.01 3.29
N THR A 85 -16.69 -1.34 2.28
CA THR A 85 -17.78 -2.32 2.41
C THR A 85 -17.39 -3.70 1.90
N LEU A 86 -16.20 -3.84 1.29
CA LEU A 86 -15.69 -5.12 0.82
C LEU A 86 -15.24 -5.96 2.02
N LYS A 87 -15.44 -7.27 1.93
CA LYS A 87 -15.04 -8.24 2.98
C LYS A 87 -14.33 -9.44 2.36
N ASP A 88 -13.47 -10.06 3.17
CA ASP A 88 -12.77 -11.32 2.87
C ASP A 88 -12.17 -11.36 1.45
N GLY A 89 -12.57 -12.35 0.64
CA GLY A 89 -12.05 -12.60 -0.70
C GLY A 89 -12.22 -11.44 -1.68
N GLN A 90 -13.07 -10.46 -1.39
CA GLN A 90 -13.24 -9.28 -2.23
C GLN A 90 -12.04 -8.31 -2.14
N LEU A 91 -11.22 -8.43 -1.10
CA LEU A 91 -9.99 -7.65 -0.93
C LEU A 91 -8.80 -8.28 -1.66
N LEU A 92 -8.90 -9.54 -2.14
CA LEU A 92 -7.82 -10.24 -2.86
C LEU A 92 -7.35 -9.53 -4.14
N GLY A 93 -8.12 -8.58 -4.65
CA GLY A 93 -7.72 -7.72 -5.76
C GLY A 93 -6.76 -6.59 -5.39
N TYR A 94 -6.32 -6.47 -4.14
CA TYR A 94 -5.38 -5.45 -3.68
C TYR A 94 -4.01 -6.08 -3.37
N SER A 95 -3.44 -6.81 -4.32
CA SER A 95 -2.10 -7.38 -4.20
C SER A 95 -1.02 -6.39 -4.64
N GLY A 96 0.15 -6.45 -3.99
CA GLY A 96 1.36 -5.75 -4.41
C GLY A 96 1.96 -6.37 -5.66
N HIS A 97 2.42 -5.53 -6.59
CA HIS A 97 3.10 -5.96 -7.81
C HIS A 97 4.54 -5.44 -7.89
N ASP A 98 4.76 -4.17 -7.60
CA ASP A 98 6.08 -3.54 -7.71
C ASP A 98 6.22 -2.38 -6.72
N ILE A 99 7.39 -2.27 -6.10
CA ILE A 99 7.77 -1.13 -5.26
C ILE A 99 9.14 -0.67 -5.69
N GLN A 100 9.19 0.50 -6.33
CA GLN A 100 10.41 1.13 -6.81
C GLN A 100 10.72 2.36 -5.96
N ILE A 101 11.99 2.52 -5.61
CA ILE A 101 12.47 3.71 -4.90
C ILE A 101 13.69 4.25 -5.62
N VAL A 102 13.65 5.54 -5.92
CA VAL A 102 14.80 6.29 -6.43
C VAL A 102 15.08 7.46 -5.51
N ASN A 103 16.36 7.75 -5.32
CA ASN A 103 16.78 9.01 -4.75
C ASN A 103 16.67 10.06 -5.87
N THR A 104 15.89 11.12 -5.63
CA THR A 104 15.69 12.20 -6.62
C THR A 104 16.76 13.27 -6.46
N ASP A 105 17.08 13.61 -5.21
CA ASP A 105 18.13 14.53 -4.75
C ASP A 105 18.64 14.08 -3.35
N ASP A 106 19.67 14.74 -2.80
CA ASP A 106 20.26 14.42 -1.47
C ASP A 106 19.25 14.37 -0.30
N ASN A 107 18.06 14.94 -0.44
CA ASN A 107 17.08 15.09 0.65
C ASN A 107 15.76 14.31 0.47
N PHE A 108 15.48 13.77 -0.72
CA PHE A 108 14.16 13.20 -1.02
C PHE A 108 14.24 11.85 -1.76
N TYR A 109 13.30 10.99 -1.39
CA TYR A 109 13.01 9.74 -2.07
C TYR A 109 11.72 9.88 -2.86
N GLU A 110 11.74 9.40 -4.10
CA GLU A 110 10.53 9.16 -4.88
C GLU A 110 10.27 7.65 -4.89
N SER A 111 9.07 7.27 -4.46
CA SER A 111 8.61 5.90 -4.39
C SER A 111 7.41 5.71 -5.31
N LYS A 112 7.47 4.67 -6.14
CA LYS A 112 6.39 4.22 -7.00
C LYS A 112 5.94 2.85 -6.53
N VAL A 113 4.72 2.79 -6.00
CA VAL A 113 4.08 1.55 -5.53
C VAL A 113 2.99 1.19 -6.52
N ILE A 114 3.05 -0.02 -7.06
CA ILE A 114 2.10 -0.56 -8.02
C ILE A 114 1.42 -1.76 -7.39
N LEU A 115 0.10 -1.67 -7.32
CA LEU A 115 -0.81 -2.71 -6.89
C LEU A 115 -1.67 -3.16 -8.08
N ALA A 116 -2.42 -4.24 -7.94
CA ALA A 116 -3.32 -4.71 -8.99
C ALA A 116 -4.37 -3.68 -9.44
N ASN A 117 -4.96 -2.93 -8.50
CA ASN A 117 -6.04 -1.97 -8.76
C ASN A 117 -5.69 -0.52 -8.39
N MET A 118 -4.42 -0.23 -8.10
CA MET A 118 -3.98 1.08 -7.63
C MET A 118 -2.52 1.36 -7.99
N SER A 119 -2.21 2.62 -8.28
CA SER A 119 -0.83 3.09 -8.37
C SER A 119 -0.64 4.28 -7.44
N ILE A 120 0.51 4.34 -6.77
CA ILE A 120 0.83 5.36 -5.78
C ILE A 120 2.22 5.91 -6.08
N ASN A 121 2.33 7.22 -6.13
CA ASN A 121 3.60 7.94 -6.25
C ASN A 121 3.77 8.84 -5.03
N ILE A 122 4.87 8.66 -4.31
CA ILE A 122 5.14 9.32 -3.03
C ILE A 122 6.50 10.01 -3.12
N VAL A 123 6.58 11.26 -2.70
CA VAL A 123 7.84 11.99 -2.51
C VAL A 123 7.95 12.35 -1.03
N CYS A 124 9.00 11.87 -0.36
CA CYS A 124 9.17 11.99 1.09
C CYS A 124 10.66 12.10 1.48
N GLN A 125 10.95 12.50 2.71
CA GLN A 125 12.33 12.67 3.18
C GLN A 125 12.92 11.40 3.79
N ASP A 126 12.09 10.49 4.31
CA ASP A 126 12.57 9.25 4.91
C ASP A 126 11.53 8.15 4.79
N ILE A 127 12.02 6.92 4.85
CA ILE A 127 11.21 5.71 4.69
C ILE A 127 11.65 4.72 5.76
N GLU A 128 10.67 4.24 6.52
CA GLU A 128 10.88 3.25 7.57
C GLU A 128 10.07 2.00 7.26
N VAL A 129 10.70 0.83 7.40
CA VAL A 129 10.03 -0.47 7.28
C VAL A 129 10.05 -1.14 8.64
N SER A 130 8.89 -1.59 9.10
CA SER A 130 8.74 -2.19 10.43
C SER A 130 7.69 -3.30 10.41
N LYS A 131 7.82 -4.24 11.36
CA LYS A 131 6.80 -5.26 11.62
C LYS A 131 5.94 -4.77 12.79
N VAL A 132 4.63 -4.69 12.58
CA VAL A 132 3.68 -4.09 13.54
C VAL A 132 2.52 -5.04 13.84
N LEU A 133 1.92 -4.91 15.02
CA LEU A 133 0.76 -5.69 15.42
C LEU A 133 -0.48 -5.23 14.66
N ILE A 134 -1.19 -6.17 14.03
CA ILE A 134 -2.44 -5.91 13.28
C ILE A 134 -3.50 -5.30 14.21
N ALA A 135 -3.63 -5.83 15.43
CA ALA A 135 -4.62 -5.38 16.42
C ALA A 135 -4.48 -3.90 16.82
N ASP A 136 -3.29 -3.30 16.64
CA ASP A 136 -3.03 -1.90 16.97
C ASP A 136 -3.30 -0.95 15.78
N GLN A 137 -3.55 -1.48 14.58
CA GLN A 137 -3.69 -0.66 13.37
C GLN A 137 -5.14 -0.23 13.10
N HIS A 138 -6.13 -0.91 13.69
CA HIS A 138 -7.56 -0.59 13.53
C HIS A 138 -8.01 -0.52 12.05
N PHE A 139 -7.65 -1.52 11.24
CA PHE A 139 -8.00 -1.54 9.83
C PHE A 139 -9.52 -1.54 9.61
N PHE A 140 -9.97 -0.91 8.52
CA PHE A 140 -11.41 -0.75 8.24
C PHE A 140 -12.18 -2.06 8.11
N TRP A 141 -11.49 -3.16 7.77
CA TRP A 141 -12.08 -4.48 7.61
C TRP A 141 -12.12 -5.30 8.90
N ASP A 142 -11.42 -4.85 9.95
CA ASP A 142 -11.38 -5.45 11.30
C ASP A 142 -12.63 -5.13 12.13
N GLU A 143 -13.45 -4.16 11.71
CA GLU A 143 -14.77 -3.95 12.30
C GLU A 143 -15.73 -5.07 11.86
N ASN A 144 -15.79 -6.14 12.68
CA ASN A 144 -16.88 -7.10 12.82
C ASN A 144 -16.89 -7.73 14.22
#